data_AF-A0A0P7ZQC6-F1
#
_entry.id   AF-A0A0P7ZQC6-F1
#
_cell.length_a   1.000
_cell.length_b   1.000
_cell.length_c   1.000
_cell.angle_alpha   90.00
_cell.angle_beta   90.00
_cell.angle_gamma   90.00
#
_symmetry.space_group_name_H-M   'P 1'
#
loop_
_entity.id
_entity.type
_entity.pdbx_description
1 polymer ?
#
loop_
_entity_poly.entity_id
_entity_poly.type
_entity_poly.pdbx_seq_one_letter_code
_entity_poly.pdbx_strand_id
1 'polypeptide(L)'
;MSAKRSSLFSMSGRLLSGLFLSGAAIATTLSALPIQPGIAQTNPGINIFGGVDSEYRLPYTLRNNQPRSTRASYYLRVPGTRMERAVSHLRITYPEAFTNRSGAFNTDQIEVRRGRGTGDAAIPVQEVVWDPESSQIDIYLAEDIPADTSFVVAMTGIRNPNRFGMHRFNLQAESNGDVLPRYLGTWELLVAEDMGNR
;
A
#
# COMPACT_ATOMS: atom_id res chain seq x y z
N MET A 1 63.56 -14.87 -51.53
CA MET A 1 63.45 -13.41 -51.73
C MET A 1 63.48 -12.73 -50.37
N SER A 2 64.42 -11.81 -50.22
CA SER A 2 65.01 -11.33 -48.96
C SER A 2 64.27 -10.12 -48.36
N ALA A 3 64.43 -9.97 -47.04
CA ALA A 3 63.77 -9.01 -46.16
C ALA A 3 64.09 -7.51 -46.41
N LYS A 4 63.14 -6.65 -46.01
CA LYS A 4 63.23 -5.20 -45.78
C LYS A 4 62.30 -4.92 -44.58
N ARG A 5 62.60 -4.13 -43.54
CA ARG A 5 63.63 -3.11 -43.30
C ARG A 5 63.84 -2.96 -41.79
N SER A 6 65.07 -2.65 -41.43
CA SER A 6 65.60 -2.35 -40.10
C SER A 6 65.45 -0.86 -39.72
N SER A 7 65.23 -0.64 -38.42
CA SER A 7 65.71 0.41 -37.49
C SER A 7 66.06 1.83 -37.97
N LEU A 8 65.69 2.85 -37.17
CA LEU A 8 66.68 3.59 -36.37
C LEU A 8 66.04 4.48 -35.29
N PHE A 9 66.55 4.28 -34.08
CA PHE A 9 66.36 5.08 -32.86
C PHE A 9 66.98 6.48 -32.99
N SER A 10 66.41 7.45 -32.27
CA SER A 10 67.18 8.58 -31.72
C SER A 10 66.60 8.99 -30.36
N MET A 11 67.39 8.75 -29.31
CA MET A 11 67.31 9.35 -27.98
C MET A 11 67.90 10.78 -28.02
N SER A 12 67.44 11.69 -27.16
CA SER A 12 68.29 12.46 -26.20
C SER A 12 67.58 13.68 -25.57
N GLY A 13 67.81 13.90 -24.26
CA GLY A 13 67.73 15.21 -23.60
C GLY A 13 66.49 15.45 -22.71
N ARG A 14 66.37 14.94 -21.47
CA ARG A 14 66.96 15.41 -20.18
C ARG A 14 66.59 16.85 -19.73
N LEU A 15 65.89 16.88 -18.58
CA LEU A 15 66.06 17.71 -17.37
C LEU A 15 65.16 18.95 -17.12
N LEU A 16 64.37 18.80 -16.03
CA LEU A 16 64.22 19.68 -14.86
C LEU A 16 63.70 21.12 -15.02
N SER A 17 62.59 21.40 -14.30
CA SER A 17 62.46 22.41 -13.23
C SER A 17 61.19 23.24 -13.35
N GLY A 18 60.41 23.36 -12.26
CA GLY A 18 59.40 24.41 -12.15
C GLY A 18 58.24 24.09 -11.20
N LEU A 19 58.54 23.96 -9.91
CA LEU A 19 57.53 24.00 -8.86
C LEU A 19 56.93 25.42 -8.81
N PHE A 20 55.63 25.58 -9.06
CA PHE A 20 54.88 26.75 -8.59
C PHE A 20 53.57 26.26 -7.95
N LEU A 21 53.57 26.33 -6.63
CA LEU A 21 52.38 26.32 -5.78
C LEU A 21 51.58 27.60 -6.05
N SER A 22 50.25 27.52 -6.21
CA SER A 22 49.29 28.27 -5.39
C SER A 22 47.85 28.17 -5.95
N GLY A 23 46.94 27.66 -5.10
CA GLY A 23 45.66 28.31 -4.78
C GLY A 23 44.64 28.58 -5.89
N ALA A 24 43.65 27.69 -6.01
CA ALA A 24 42.21 28.00 -5.98
C ALA A 24 41.41 26.74 -6.36
N ALA A 25 41.25 25.82 -5.40
CA ALA A 25 40.12 24.90 -5.44
C ALA A 25 38.90 25.67 -4.94
N ILE A 26 37.91 25.90 -5.80
CA ILE A 26 36.45 26.02 -5.56
C ILE A 26 35.87 26.43 -6.92
N ALA A 27 35.46 25.46 -7.72
CA ALA A 27 34.58 25.69 -8.86
C ALA A 27 33.81 24.41 -9.18
N THR A 28 32.60 24.35 -8.62
CA THR A 28 31.42 23.68 -9.19
C THR A 28 31.55 22.20 -9.54
N THR A 29 31.57 21.34 -8.52
CA THR A 29 30.94 20.02 -8.62
C THR A 29 29.77 19.96 -7.65
N LEU A 30 28.74 20.78 -7.91
CA LEU A 30 27.41 20.50 -7.37
C LEU A 30 26.86 19.32 -8.16
N SER A 31 27.37 18.13 -7.82
CA SER A 31 26.82 16.85 -8.25
C SER A 31 25.34 16.87 -7.90
N ALA A 32 24.51 16.87 -8.94
CA ALA A 32 23.09 16.61 -8.83
C ALA A 32 22.93 15.23 -8.16
N LEU A 33 22.73 15.24 -6.84
CA LEU A 33 22.25 14.06 -6.14
C LEU A 33 20.92 13.71 -6.79
N PRO A 34 20.71 12.48 -7.29
CA PRO A 34 19.39 12.07 -7.73
C PRO A 34 18.49 12.16 -6.50
N ILE A 35 17.64 13.18 -6.48
CA ILE A 35 16.50 13.25 -5.57
C ILE A 35 15.65 12.05 -5.96
N GLN A 36 15.82 10.94 -5.25
CA GLN A 36 14.93 9.79 -5.42
C GLN A 36 13.53 10.29 -5.07
N PRO A 37 12.53 10.15 -5.97
CA PRO A 37 11.16 10.46 -5.61
C PRO A 37 10.80 9.57 -4.42
N GLY A 38 10.52 10.19 -3.28
CA GLY A 38 10.11 9.48 -2.09
C GLY A 38 8.85 8.68 -2.42
N ILE A 39 8.94 7.35 -2.35
CA ILE A 39 7.75 6.50 -2.28
C ILE A 39 7.04 6.92 -0.99
N ALA A 40 6.00 7.75 -1.11
CA ALA A 40 5.11 8.01 0.01
C ALA A 40 4.46 6.67 0.40
N GLN A 41 4.62 6.28 1.68
CA GLN A 41 4.00 5.07 2.19
C GLN A 41 2.48 5.26 2.23
N THR A 42 1.77 4.72 1.24
CA THR A 42 0.29 4.58 1.23
C THR A 42 -0.24 3.60 2.28
N ASN A 43 0.65 2.82 2.88
CA ASN A 43 0.36 1.86 3.94
C ASN A 43 0.48 2.56 5.30
N PRO A 44 -0.26 2.11 6.33
CA PRO A 44 -0.46 2.86 7.56
C PRO A 44 0.88 3.34 8.17
N GLY A 45 1.04 4.66 8.20
CA GLY A 45 2.12 5.33 8.92
C GLY A 45 1.82 5.51 10.41
N ILE A 46 2.80 6.02 11.16
CA ILE A 46 2.60 6.38 12.57
C ILE A 46 1.86 7.74 12.63
N ASN A 47 0.58 7.74 13.01
CA ASN A 47 -0.13 9.00 13.33
C ASN A 47 0.14 9.37 14.79
N ILE A 48 0.96 10.40 15.01
CA ILE A 48 1.28 10.92 16.35
C ILE A 48 0.28 12.01 16.79
N PHE A 49 -0.47 12.61 15.86
CA PHE A 49 -1.46 13.63 16.15
C PHE A 49 -2.73 13.46 15.30
N GLY A 50 -3.89 13.33 15.93
CA GLY A 50 -5.19 13.18 15.27
C GLY A 50 -5.42 11.83 14.57
N GLY A 51 -6.64 11.62 14.07
CA GLY A 51 -7.05 10.38 13.39
C GLY A 51 -7.96 9.49 14.23
N VAL A 52 -8.10 8.22 13.85
CA VAL A 52 -8.75 7.20 14.69
C VAL A 52 -7.79 6.81 15.79
N ASP A 53 -8.31 6.68 17.01
CA ASP A 53 -7.52 6.25 18.17
C ASP A 53 -6.79 4.94 17.87
N SER A 54 -5.55 4.83 18.33
CA SER A 54 -4.70 3.66 18.04
C SER A 54 -5.37 2.35 18.47
N GLU A 55 -6.22 2.40 19.49
CA GLU A 55 -7.00 1.28 19.97
C GLU A 55 -8.12 0.82 19.03
N TYR A 56 -8.59 1.62 18.08
CA TYR A 56 -9.60 1.20 17.09
C TYR A 56 -9.03 1.11 15.67
N ARG A 57 -7.77 1.48 15.49
CA ARG A 57 -7.12 1.44 14.19
C ARG A 57 -6.82 0.01 13.75
N LEU A 58 -7.27 -0.32 12.56
CA LEU A 58 -6.98 -1.58 11.91
C LEU A 58 -5.87 -1.44 10.85
N PRO A 59 -4.92 -2.38 10.78
CA PRO A 59 -3.86 -2.36 9.79
C PRO A 59 -4.38 -2.73 8.39
N TYR A 60 -3.74 -2.20 7.34
CA TYR A 60 -4.09 -2.50 5.96
C TYR A 60 -2.87 -2.47 5.04
N THR A 61 -3.06 -2.93 3.81
CA THR A 61 -2.09 -2.77 2.71
C THR A 61 -2.83 -2.45 1.42
N LEU A 62 -2.41 -1.40 0.71
CA LEU A 62 -2.94 -1.02 -0.59
C LEU A 62 -1.93 -1.35 -1.70
N ARG A 63 -2.43 -1.84 -2.83
CA ARG A 63 -1.65 -2.03 -4.07
C ARG A 63 -2.35 -1.36 -5.25
N ASN A 64 -1.56 -0.86 -6.20
CA ASN A 64 -2.04 -0.12 -7.39
C ASN A 64 -2.95 1.07 -7.01
N ASN A 65 -2.59 1.77 -5.93
CA ASN A 65 -3.39 2.84 -5.33
C ASN A 65 -3.22 4.20 -6.02
N GLN A 66 -3.63 4.28 -7.28
CA GLN A 66 -3.56 5.50 -8.09
C GLN A 66 -4.98 6.01 -8.40
N PRO A 67 -5.17 7.32 -8.68
CA PRO A 67 -6.45 7.83 -9.17
C PRO A 67 -6.93 7.05 -10.39
N ARG A 68 -8.22 6.71 -10.42
CA ARG A 68 -8.86 5.99 -11.55
C ARG A 68 -8.31 4.59 -11.84
N SER A 69 -7.43 4.04 -10.99
CA SER A 69 -6.99 2.65 -11.09
C SER A 69 -8.20 1.71 -11.06
N THR A 70 -8.27 0.74 -11.97
CA THR A 70 -9.30 -0.31 -12.01
C THR A 70 -8.78 -1.67 -11.54
N ARG A 71 -7.56 -1.70 -11.01
CA ARG A 71 -6.84 -2.92 -10.59
C ARG A 71 -6.29 -2.75 -9.18
N ALA A 72 -6.90 -1.87 -8.38
CA ALA A 72 -6.48 -1.65 -7.01
C ALA A 72 -6.78 -2.89 -6.17
N SER A 73 -5.93 -3.16 -5.18
CA SER A 73 -6.10 -4.27 -4.24
C SER A 73 -5.96 -3.77 -2.83
N TYR A 74 -6.96 -4.01 -2.00
CA TYR A 74 -7.01 -3.61 -0.60
C TYR A 74 -6.96 -4.87 0.25
N TYR A 75 -5.95 -4.96 1.10
CA TYR A 75 -5.80 -6.05 2.08
C TYR A 75 -6.06 -5.47 3.46
N LEU A 76 -7.28 -5.65 3.93
CA LEU A 76 -7.81 -5.03 5.14
C LEU A 76 -7.69 -6.02 6.30
N ARG A 77 -6.68 -5.86 7.15
CA ARG A 77 -6.34 -6.85 8.19
C ARG A 77 -7.08 -6.57 9.49
N VAL A 78 -7.55 -7.65 10.11
CA VAL A 78 -8.14 -7.68 11.46
C VAL A 78 -7.24 -8.52 12.37
N PRO A 79 -6.60 -7.91 13.39
CA PRO A 79 -5.86 -8.66 14.40
C PRO A 79 -6.78 -9.58 15.20
N GLY A 80 -6.31 -10.79 15.55
CA GLY A 80 -7.07 -11.74 16.36
C GLY A 80 -7.47 -11.17 17.72
N THR A 81 -6.67 -10.26 18.29
CA THR A 81 -6.99 -9.55 19.54
C THR A 81 -8.23 -8.65 19.46
N ARG A 82 -8.81 -8.44 18.27
CA ARG A 82 -10.12 -7.77 18.08
C ARG A 82 -11.28 -8.75 18.06
N MET A 83 -10.99 -10.05 17.92
CA MET A 83 -11.97 -11.11 17.73
C MET A 83 -12.28 -11.79 19.06
N GLU A 84 -13.04 -11.13 19.92
CA GLU A 84 -13.37 -11.68 21.24
C GLU A 84 -14.31 -12.89 21.20
N ARG A 85 -15.04 -13.08 20.10
CA ARG A 85 -15.95 -14.22 19.88
C ARG A 85 -15.88 -14.67 18.42
N ALA A 86 -16.49 -15.83 18.15
CA ALA A 86 -16.68 -16.30 16.80
C ALA A 86 -17.56 -15.32 16.00
N VAL A 87 -17.29 -15.14 14.71
CA VAL A 87 -18.00 -14.19 13.84
C VAL A 87 -18.49 -14.92 12.60
N SER A 88 -19.76 -14.70 12.25
CA SER A 88 -20.41 -15.28 11.06
C SER A 88 -20.73 -14.24 9.99
N HIS A 89 -20.79 -12.96 10.36
CA HIS A 89 -21.11 -11.88 9.43
C HIS A 89 -20.23 -10.65 9.68
N LEU A 90 -19.65 -10.11 8.61
CA LEU A 90 -18.83 -8.91 8.62
C LEU A 90 -19.51 -7.80 7.83
N ARG A 91 -19.63 -6.62 8.43
CA ARG A 91 -20.17 -5.42 7.80
C ARG A 91 -19.10 -4.34 7.70
N ILE A 92 -18.85 -3.88 6.49
CA ILE A 92 -17.91 -2.80 6.21
C ILE A 92 -18.70 -1.58 5.73
N THR A 93 -18.69 -0.51 6.50
CA THR A 93 -19.24 0.79 6.08
C THR A 93 -18.11 1.68 5.59
N TYR A 94 -18.32 2.36 4.46
CA TYR A 94 -17.33 3.27 3.88
C TYR A 94 -17.96 4.65 3.61
N PRO A 95 -17.16 5.69 3.33
CA PRO A 95 -17.70 7.02 3.06
C PRO A 95 -18.36 7.07 1.67
N GLU A 96 -19.58 7.59 1.57
CA GLU A 96 -20.33 7.80 0.31
C GLU A 96 -19.51 8.52 -0.78
N ALA A 97 -18.58 9.40 -0.36
CA ALA A 97 -17.63 10.05 -1.25
C ALA A 97 -16.80 9.08 -2.12
N PHE A 98 -16.63 7.82 -1.70
CA PHE A 98 -15.95 6.79 -2.48
C PHE A 98 -16.72 6.48 -3.78
N THR A 99 -18.00 6.14 -3.66
CA THR A 99 -18.89 5.81 -4.79
C THR A 99 -19.26 7.04 -5.60
N ASN A 100 -19.57 8.17 -4.95
CA ASN A 100 -19.85 9.44 -5.62
C ASN A 100 -18.72 9.93 -6.52
N ARG A 101 -17.48 9.50 -6.24
CA ARG A 101 -16.29 9.80 -7.06
C ARG A 101 -15.93 8.66 -8.00
N SER A 102 -16.91 7.84 -8.36
CA SER A 102 -16.77 6.70 -9.27
C SER A 102 -15.89 5.55 -8.76
N GLY A 103 -15.69 5.43 -7.45
CA GLY A 103 -15.12 4.24 -6.85
C GLY A 103 -16.13 3.08 -6.92
N ALA A 104 -15.63 1.85 -7.10
CA ALA A 104 -16.48 0.67 -7.18
C ALA A 104 -15.76 -0.59 -6.69
N PHE A 105 -16.52 -1.50 -6.11
CA PHE A 105 -16.03 -2.80 -5.66
C PHE A 105 -16.46 -3.91 -6.63
N ASN A 106 -15.65 -4.97 -6.69
CA ASN A 106 -15.98 -6.18 -7.41
C ASN A 106 -16.28 -7.28 -6.37
N THR A 107 -17.54 -7.59 -6.14
CA THR A 107 -17.99 -8.54 -5.10
C THR A 107 -17.43 -9.94 -5.30
N ASP A 108 -17.28 -10.38 -6.56
CA ASP A 108 -16.73 -11.69 -6.91
C ASP A 108 -15.23 -11.81 -6.59
N GLN A 109 -14.58 -10.69 -6.26
CA GLN A 109 -13.15 -10.60 -5.97
C GLN A 109 -12.87 -10.14 -4.54
N ILE A 110 -13.86 -10.31 -3.65
CA ILE A 110 -13.73 -10.11 -2.21
C ILE A 110 -13.60 -11.48 -1.54
N GLU A 111 -12.46 -11.72 -0.92
CA GLU A 111 -12.17 -12.94 -0.17
C GLU A 111 -11.88 -12.61 1.30
N VAL A 112 -12.17 -13.56 2.19
CA VAL A 112 -11.70 -13.52 3.58
C VAL A 112 -10.62 -14.57 3.75
N ARG A 113 -9.46 -14.20 4.30
CA ARG A 113 -8.28 -15.07 4.38
C ARG A 113 -7.68 -15.05 5.77
N ARG A 114 -7.31 -16.20 6.33
CA ARG A 114 -6.62 -16.26 7.63
C ARG A 114 -5.25 -15.58 7.54
N GLY A 115 -4.76 -15.04 8.65
CA GLY A 115 -3.38 -14.60 8.80
C GLY A 115 -3.16 -13.09 8.66
N ARG A 116 -2.06 -12.71 7.98
CA ARG A 116 -1.53 -11.34 7.91
C ARG A 116 -1.09 -11.01 6.48
N GLY A 117 -0.70 -9.75 6.24
CA GLY A 117 -0.22 -9.33 4.93
C GLY A 117 -1.34 -9.42 3.88
N THR A 118 -1.16 -10.28 2.87
CA THR A 118 -2.18 -10.57 1.86
C THR A 118 -3.12 -11.72 2.23
N GLY A 119 -2.89 -12.37 3.37
CA GLY A 119 -3.63 -13.55 3.82
C GLY A 119 -3.07 -14.87 3.27
N ASP A 120 -3.30 -15.92 4.04
CA ASP A 120 -2.80 -17.27 3.77
C ASP A 120 -3.92 -18.11 3.12
N ALA A 121 -4.64 -18.91 3.92
CA ALA A 121 -5.74 -19.76 3.49
C ALA A 121 -7.07 -18.99 3.46
N ALA A 122 -7.87 -19.23 2.41
CA ALA A 122 -9.22 -18.69 2.29
C ALA A 122 -10.16 -19.27 3.37
N ILE A 123 -11.00 -18.41 3.92
CA ILE A 123 -12.13 -18.76 4.76
C ILE A 123 -13.37 -18.79 3.85
N PRO A 124 -14.18 -19.86 3.87
CA PRO A 124 -15.37 -19.94 3.05
C PRO A 124 -16.34 -18.78 3.27
N VAL A 125 -16.64 -18.06 2.19
CA VAL A 125 -17.65 -16.98 2.15
C VAL A 125 -18.88 -17.53 1.45
N GLN A 126 -20.05 -17.34 2.06
CA GLN A 126 -21.33 -17.72 1.47
C GLN A 126 -21.77 -16.68 0.44
N GLU A 127 -21.72 -15.40 0.81
CA GLU A 127 -22.21 -14.31 -0.02
C GLU A 127 -21.51 -12.99 0.33
N VAL A 128 -21.30 -12.15 -0.68
CA VAL A 128 -20.87 -10.76 -0.52
C VAL A 128 -21.90 -9.86 -1.18
N VAL A 129 -22.51 -8.97 -0.40
CA VAL A 129 -23.49 -7.99 -0.87
C VAL A 129 -22.86 -6.61 -0.79
N TRP A 130 -22.85 -5.89 -1.90
CA TRP A 130 -22.41 -4.50 -1.94
C TRP A 130 -23.61 -3.60 -2.23
N ASP A 131 -23.95 -2.74 -1.26
CA ASP A 131 -24.98 -1.73 -1.40
C ASP A 131 -24.33 -0.33 -1.47
N PRO A 132 -24.26 0.27 -2.68
CA PRO A 132 -23.70 1.60 -2.85
C PRO A 132 -24.57 2.73 -2.27
N GLU A 133 -25.88 2.51 -2.08
CA GLU A 133 -26.79 3.53 -1.55
C GLU A 133 -26.61 3.69 -0.05
N SER A 134 -26.48 2.59 0.69
CA SER A 134 -26.16 2.61 2.13
C SER A 134 -24.66 2.71 2.43
N SER A 135 -23.81 2.75 1.41
CA SER A 135 -22.34 2.76 1.53
C SER A 135 -21.80 1.59 2.37
N GLN A 136 -22.30 0.39 2.08
CA GLN A 136 -22.09 -0.80 2.89
C GLN A 136 -21.68 -2.01 2.04
N ILE A 137 -20.80 -2.84 2.61
CA ILE A 137 -20.49 -4.17 2.10
C ILE A 137 -20.75 -5.16 3.24
N ASP A 138 -21.65 -6.11 3.03
CA ASP A 138 -21.92 -7.22 3.94
C ASP A 138 -21.27 -8.50 3.39
N ILE A 139 -20.56 -9.22 4.25
CA ILE A 139 -19.87 -10.46 3.93
C ILE A 139 -20.38 -11.54 4.87
N TYR A 140 -21.18 -12.46 4.33
CA TYR A 140 -21.73 -13.60 5.04
C TYR A 140 -20.78 -14.79 4.92
N LEU A 141 -20.30 -15.30 6.06
CA LEU A 141 -19.36 -16.41 6.09
C LEU A 141 -20.11 -17.74 6.07
N ALA A 142 -19.58 -18.71 5.33
CA ALA A 142 -20.13 -20.07 5.36
C ALA A 142 -19.60 -20.86 6.57
N GLU A 143 -18.47 -20.43 7.15
CA GLU A 143 -17.89 -20.97 8.38
C GLU A 143 -17.51 -19.80 9.30
N ASP A 144 -17.90 -19.89 10.57
CA ASP A 144 -17.57 -18.87 11.57
C ASP A 144 -16.05 -18.74 11.73
N ILE A 145 -15.55 -17.51 11.76
CA ILE A 145 -14.17 -17.23 12.14
C ILE A 145 -14.08 -17.34 13.67
N PRO A 146 -13.26 -18.24 14.25
CA PRO A 146 -13.16 -18.38 15.69
C PRO A 146 -12.62 -17.12 16.37
N ALA A 147 -12.86 -17.02 17.68
CA ALA A 147 -12.22 -16.00 18.52
C ALA A 147 -10.68 -16.07 18.41
N ASP A 148 -10.02 -14.95 18.69
CA ASP A 148 -8.56 -14.78 18.65
C ASP A 148 -7.89 -15.07 17.28
N THR A 149 -8.69 -15.26 16.23
CA THR A 149 -8.18 -15.57 14.88
C THR A 149 -7.98 -14.30 14.08
N SER A 150 -6.75 -14.06 13.64
CA SER A 150 -6.48 -12.95 12.70
C SER A 150 -6.86 -13.31 11.28
N PHE A 151 -7.43 -12.35 10.55
CA PHE A 151 -7.78 -12.51 9.14
C PHE A 151 -7.57 -11.23 8.34
N VAL A 152 -7.71 -11.33 7.03
CA VAL A 152 -7.60 -10.26 6.04
C VAL A 152 -8.82 -10.33 5.13
N VAL A 153 -9.53 -9.22 4.98
CA VAL A 153 -10.48 -9.04 3.89
C VAL A 153 -9.68 -8.57 2.68
N ALA A 154 -9.47 -9.48 1.73
CA ALA A 154 -8.72 -9.25 0.50
C ALA A 154 -9.70 -8.84 -0.60
N MET A 155 -9.69 -7.56 -0.96
CA MET A 155 -10.55 -7.02 -2.00
C MET A 155 -9.70 -6.67 -3.21
N THR A 156 -9.92 -7.34 -4.35
CA THR A 156 -9.15 -7.11 -5.58
C THR A 156 -10.03 -6.61 -6.72
N GLY A 157 -9.40 -6.07 -7.78
CA GLY A 157 -10.13 -5.48 -8.90
C GLY A 157 -10.94 -4.24 -8.54
N ILE A 158 -10.55 -3.52 -7.49
CA ILE A 158 -11.23 -2.30 -7.06
C ILE A 158 -10.98 -1.19 -8.07
N ARG A 159 -12.05 -0.46 -8.41
CA ARG A 159 -11.94 0.84 -9.04
C ARG A 159 -11.76 1.91 -7.97
N ASN A 160 -10.58 2.52 -7.93
CA ASN A 160 -10.31 3.67 -7.08
C ASN A 160 -11.16 4.88 -7.50
N PRO A 161 -11.58 5.72 -6.54
CA PRO A 161 -12.21 6.99 -6.84
C PRO A 161 -11.31 7.89 -7.69
N ASN A 162 -11.93 8.82 -8.42
CA ASN A 162 -11.25 9.71 -9.35
C ASN A 162 -10.34 10.75 -8.66
N ARG A 163 -10.51 10.97 -7.35
CA ARG A 163 -9.76 11.96 -6.58
C ARG A 163 -9.20 11.32 -5.32
N PHE A 164 -8.00 11.78 -4.97
CA PHE A 164 -7.34 11.51 -3.72
C PHE A 164 -8.20 11.85 -2.48
N GLY A 165 -8.09 11.03 -1.43
CA GLY A 165 -8.67 11.35 -0.13
C GLY A 165 -8.38 10.32 0.96
N MET A 166 -8.56 10.76 2.22
CA MET A 166 -8.65 9.85 3.36
C MET A 166 -10.04 9.26 3.45
N HIS A 167 -10.14 7.93 3.50
CA HIS A 167 -11.38 7.20 3.65
C HIS A 167 -11.33 6.29 4.87
N ARG A 168 -12.35 6.41 5.73
CA ARG A 168 -12.51 5.58 6.93
C ARG A 168 -13.47 4.46 6.62
N PHE A 169 -12.95 3.23 6.59
CA PHE A 169 -13.74 2.03 6.41
C PHE A 169 -13.93 1.41 7.79
N ASN A 170 -15.15 1.38 8.28
CA ASN A 170 -15.50 0.88 9.61
C ASN A 170 -15.92 -0.58 9.51
N LEU A 171 -15.37 -1.42 10.39
CA LEU A 171 -15.72 -2.82 10.49
C LEU A 171 -16.63 -3.06 11.70
N GLN A 172 -17.76 -3.70 11.42
CA GLN A 172 -18.61 -4.32 12.41
C GLN A 172 -18.67 -5.83 12.15
N ALA A 173 -18.89 -6.59 13.21
CA ALA A 173 -19.01 -8.03 13.15
C ALA A 173 -20.18 -8.52 14.01
N GLU A 174 -20.89 -9.51 13.48
CA GLU A 174 -22.00 -10.17 14.15
C GLU A 174 -21.62 -11.64 14.38
N SER A 175 -21.92 -12.13 15.58
CA SER A 175 -21.81 -13.55 15.93
C SER A 175 -23.18 -14.20 15.80
N ASN A 176 -23.22 -15.51 15.54
CA ASN A 176 -24.48 -16.25 15.61
C ASN A 176 -25.10 -16.15 17.01
N GLY A 177 -26.28 -15.52 17.10
CA GLY A 177 -26.99 -15.28 18.37
C GLY A 177 -26.68 -13.94 19.06
N ASP A 178 -25.82 -13.09 18.50
CA ASP A 178 -25.68 -11.71 18.97
C ASP A 178 -26.93 -10.89 18.64
N VAL A 179 -27.34 -10.00 19.55
CA VAL A 179 -28.50 -9.12 19.36
C VAL A 179 -28.15 -7.91 18.48
N LEU A 180 -26.89 -7.48 18.49
CA LEU A 180 -26.41 -6.30 17.75
C LEU A 180 -24.99 -6.51 17.19
N PRO A 181 -24.68 -5.96 16.01
CA PRO A 181 -23.31 -5.87 15.49
C PRO A 181 -22.37 -5.17 16.46
N ARG A 182 -21.18 -5.74 16.61
CA ARG A 182 -20.10 -5.20 17.43
C ARG A 182 -19.08 -4.51 16.55
N TYR A 183 -18.67 -3.31 16.95
CA TYR A 183 -17.64 -2.56 16.25
C TYR A 183 -16.24 -3.12 16.55
N LEU A 184 -15.48 -3.47 15.52
CA LEU A 184 -14.14 -4.07 15.65
C LEU A 184 -13.01 -3.07 15.36
N GLY A 185 -13.30 -1.98 14.63
CA GLY A 185 -12.33 -0.93 14.35
C GLY A 185 -12.52 -0.25 12.99
N THR A 186 -11.57 0.60 12.63
CA THR A 186 -11.55 1.37 11.38
C THR A 186 -10.22 1.20 10.66
N TRP A 187 -10.28 1.00 9.35
CA TRP A 187 -9.15 1.23 8.45
C TRP A 187 -9.16 2.68 7.96
N GLU A 188 -8.12 3.46 8.27
CA GLU A 188 -7.93 4.83 7.75
C GLU A 188 -7.11 4.80 6.47
N LEU A 189 -7.77 4.64 5.33
CA LEU A 189 -7.16 4.43 4.02
C LEU A 189 -6.85 5.76 3.33
N LEU A 190 -5.61 5.93 2.88
CA LEU A 190 -5.23 7.03 1.98
C LEU A 190 -5.39 6.55 0.54
N VAL A 191 -6.53 6.83 -0.10
CA VAL A 191 -6.94 6.22 -1.38
C VAL A 191 -6.72 7.17 -2.56
N ALA A 192 -6.39 6.60 -3.73
CA ALA A 192 -6.21 7.31 -5.00
C ALA A 192 -5.10 8.37 -4.92
N GLU A 193 -3.95 8.01 -4.34
CA GLU A 193 -2.80 8.91 -4.26
C GLU A 193 -2.22 9.17 -5.64
N ASP A 194 -2.20 10.44 -6.04
CA ASP A 194 -1.52 10.88 -7.24
C ASP A 194 -0.01 10.78 -7.00
N MET A 195 0.56 9.64 -7.37
CA MET A 195 2.00 9.46 -7.48
C MET A 195 2.46 10.29 -8.68
N GLY A 196 2.58 11.60 -8.51
CA GLY A 196 2.79 12.55 -9.60
C GLY A 196 3.82 12.03 -10.60
N ASN A 197 3.38 11.78 -11.83
CA ASN A 197 4.29 11.54 -12.94
C ASN A 197 5.11 12.82 -13.15
N ARG A 198 6.36 12.81 -12.72
CA ARG A 198 7.41 13.72 -13.16
C ARG A 198 8.44 12.93 -13.94
#